data_AF-A0A661A675-F1
#
_entry.id   AF-A0A661A675-F1
#
_cell.length_a   1.000
_cell.length_b   1.000
_cell.length_c   1.000
_cell.angle_alpha   90.00
_cell.angle_beta   90.00
_cell.angle_gamma   90.00
#
_symmetry.space_group_name_H-M   'P 1'
#
loop_
_entity.id
_entity.type
_entity.pdbx_description
1 polymer ?
#
loop_
_entity_poly.entity_id
_entity_poly.type
_entity_poly.pdbx_seq_one_letter_code
_entity_poly.pdbx_strand_id
1 'polypeptide(L)' 'MPFYVPLEQRKGLQKTYYGYLPYWVSTSTYANFRYHLLTHIAYFSVSIDPSTGVTGAIPNPSNFTGIVNYAHP' A
#
# COMPACT_ATOMS: atom_id res chain seq x y z
N MET A 1 -14.05 -8.74 -3.42
CA MET A 1 -12.88 -9.11 -4.25
C MET A 1 -12.13 -7.82 -4.53
N PRO A 2 -10.86 -7.64 -4.16
CA PRO A 2 -10.13 -6.47 -4.62
C PRO A 2 -9.95 -6.60 -6.13
N PHE A 3 -10.34 -5.56 -6.85
CA PHE A 3 -10.21 -5.47 -8.31
C PHE A 3 -8.72 -5.34 -8.64
N TYR A 4 -8.24 -6.08 -9.65
CA TYR A 4 -6.86 -5.92 -10.13
C TYR A 4 -6.71 -4.54 -10.78
N VAL A 5 -5.84 -3.69 -10.22
CA VAL A 5 -5.47 -2.40 -10.81
C VAL A 5 -4.00 -2.48 -11.23
N PRO A 6 -3.66 -2.36 -12.52
CA PRO A 6 -2.29 -2.41 -12.99
C PRO A 6 -1.43 -1.29 -12.38
N LEU A 7 -0.16 -1.59 -12.11
CA LEU A 7 0.82 -0.57 -11.74
C LEU A 7 1.08 0.37 -12.92
N GLU A 8 0.99 1.68 -12.70
CA GLU A 8 1.42 2.66 -13.69
C GLU A 8 2.93 2.56 -13.94
N GLN A 9 3.33 2.40 -15.20
CA GLN A 9 4.74 2.35 -15.58
C GLN A 9 5.36 3.75 -15.51
N ARG A 10 6.02 4.07 -14.39
CA ARG A 10 6.66 5.38 -14.17
C ARG A 10 8.03 5.44 -14.85
N LYS A 11 8.13 6.26 -15.91
CA LYS A 11 9.39 6.54 -16.62
C LYS A 11 10.36 7.24 -15.66
N GLY A 12 11.60 6.72 -15.57
CA GLY A 12 12.72 7.38 -14.88
C GLY A 12 13.23 6.67 -13.63
N LEU A 13 12.43 5.83 -12.96
CA LEU A 13 12.92 5.00 -11.86
C LEU A 13 13.58 3.74 -12.42
N GLN A 14 14.89 3.57 -12.19
CA GLN A 14 15.67 2.41 -12.66
C GLN A 14 15.79 1.28 -11.63
N LYS A 15 15.30 1.51 -10.40
CA LYS A 15 15.41 0.60 -9.27
C LYS A 15 14.07 0.52 -8.54
N THR A 16 13.93 -0.46 -7.66
CA THR A 16 12.74 -0.62 -6.83
C THR A 16 12.86 0.26 -5.58
N TYR A 17 11.84 1.08 -5.32
CA TYR A 17 11.76 1.98 -4.17
C TYR A 17 10.47 1.69 -3.40
N TYR A 18 10.62 1.21 -2.17
CA TYR A 18 9.51 0.84 -1.30
C TYR A 18 9.20 1.99 -0.32
N GLY A 19 7.93 2.40 -0.25
CA GLY A 19 7.41 3.23 0.81
C GLY A 19 6.72 2.37 1.86
N TYR A 20 7.05 2.55 3.13
CA TYR A 20 6.37 1.87 4.23
C TYR A 20 5.21 2.71 4.74
N LEU A 21 4.01 2.11 4.84
CA LEU A 21 2.80 2.82 5.25
C LEU A 21 2.10 2.08 6.41
N PRO A 22 2.23 2.59 7.65
CA PRO A 22 1.46 2.07 8.77
C PRO A 22 -0.05 2.31 8.60
N TYR A 23 -0.87 1.32 8.93
CA TYR A 23 -2.34 1.33 8.74
C TYR A 23 -3.07 2.41 9.55
N TRP A 24 -2.42 2.97 10.57
CA TRP A 24 -2.92 4.05 11.42
C TRP A 24 -2.62 5.45 10.88
N VAL A 25 -1.91 5.58 9.76
CA VAL A 25 -1.73 6.89 9.11
C VAL A 25 -3.07 7.38 8.56
N SER A 26 -3.37 8.66 8.80
CA SER A 26 -4.60 9.30 8.31
C SER A 26 -4.66 9.30 6.79
N THR A 27 -5.82 8.95 6.23
CA THR A 27 -6.04 8.98 4.78
C THR A 27 -5.97 10.40 4.20
N SER A 28 -6.15 11.44 5.03
CA SER A 28 -6.01 12.83 4.61
C SER A 28 -4.59 13.19 4.15
N THR A 29 -3.56 12.41 4.51
CA THR A 29 -2.18 12.66 4.07
C THR A 29 -1.86 12.02 2.72
N TYR A 30 -2.70 11.11 2.21
CA TYR A 30 -2.39 10.34 1.00
C TYR A 30 -2.26 11.24 -0.23
N ALA A 31 -3.02 12.34 -0.30
CA ALA A 31 -2.90 13.32 -1.38
C ALA A 31 -1.52 14.01 -1.43
N ASN A 32 -0.77 14.01 -0.32
CA ASN A 32 0.52 14.69 -0.22
C ASN A 32 1.72 13.78 -0.49
N PHE A 33 1.50 12.49 -0.73
CA PHE A 33 2.60 11.55 -0.99
C PHE A 33 3.21 11.79 -2.37
N ARG A 34 4.54 11.70 -2.45
CA ARG A 34 5.29 11.80 -3.70
C ARG A 34 5.35 10.45 -4.41
N TYR A 35 4.22 9.97 -4.91
CA TYR A 35 4.11 8.65 -5.55
C TYR A 35 5.10 8.45 -6.70
N HIS A 36 5.55 9.51 -7.39
CA HIS A 36 6.51 9.43 -8.50
C HIS A 36 7.92 9.04 -8.08
N LEU A 37 8.20 9.02 -6.77
CA LEU A 37 9.46 8.56 -6.21
C LEU A 37 9.39 7.11 -5.70
N LEU A 38 8.23 6.47 -5.79
CA LEU A 38 7.99 5.11 -5.28
C LEU A 38 7.66 4.17 -6.43
N THR A 39 8.06 2.91 -6.30
CA THR A 39 7.56 1.83 -7.16
C THR A 39 6.56 0.94 -6.44
N HIS A 40 6.66 0.84 -5.11
CA HIS A 40 5.78 0.00 -4.29
C HIS A 40 5.47 0.68 -2.95
N ILE A 41 4.31 0.34 -2.39
CA ILE A 41 3.92 0.71 -1.02
C ILE A 41 3.68 -0.56 -0.23
N ALA A 42 4.39 -0.72 0.89
CA ALA A 42 4.18 -1.79 1.86
C ALA A 42 3.19 -1.30 2.93
N TYR A 43 1.93 -1.70 2.79
CA TYR A 43 0.90 -1.41 3.79
C TYR A 43 1.07 -2.33 5.00
N PHE A 44 1.48 -1.75 6.12
CA PHE A 44 1.81 -2.47 7.36
C PHE A 44 0.69 -2.30 8.38
N SER A 45 0.31 -3.31 9.17
CA SER A 45 0.81 -4.69 9.25
C SER A 45 -0.33 -5.69 9.18
N VAL A 46 -0.14 -6.77 8.43
CA VAL A 46 -0.95 -7.97 8.61
C VAL A 46 -0.27 -8.83 9.68
N SER A 47 -0.98 -9.17 10.75
CA SER A 47 -0.47 -10.06 11.80
C SER A 47 -0.36 -11.49 11.29
N ILE A 48 0.52 -12.29 11.87
CA ILE A 48 0.63 -13.73 11.59
C ILE A 48 0.36 -14.47 12.90
N ASP A 49 -0.52 -15.48 12.86
CA ASP A 49 -0.71 -16.39 13.99
C ASP A 49 0.55 -17.27 14.14
N PRO A 50 1.27 -17.19 15.28
CA PRO A 50 2.51 -17.92 15.48
C PRO A 50 2.31 -19.44 15.58
N SER A 51 1.10 -19.92 15.87
CA SER A 51 0.79 -21.33 16.02
C SER A 51 0.40 -22.01 14.71
N THR A 52 -0.26 -21.28 13.80
CA THR A 52 -0.79 -21.82 12.54
C THR A 52 -0.09 -21.28 11.29
N GLY A 53 0.66 -20.18 11.41
CA GLY A 53 1.27 -19.46 10.28
C GLY A 53 0.27 -18.72 9.40
N VAL A 54 -1.02 -18.71 9.77
CA VAL A 54 -2.07 -18.04 9.01
C VAL A 54 -2.00 -16.52 9.20
N THR A 55 -2.19 -15.78 8.11
CA THR A 55 -2.26 -14.32 8.15
C THR A 55 -3.60 -13.85 8.70
N GLY A 56 -3.57 -12.79 9.52
CA GLY A 56 -4.75 -12.06 9.96
C GLY A 56 -5.39 -11.25 8.82
N ALA A 57 -6.47 -10.54 9.16
CA ALA A 57 -7.13 -9.64 8.22
C ALA A 57 -6.27 -8.38 7.94
N ILE A 58 -6.54 -7.72 6.82
CA ILE A 58 -5.96 -6.40 6.51
C ILE A 58 -6.51 -5.38 7.51
N PRO A 59 -5.66 -4.68 8.29
CA PRO A 59 -6.13 -3.64 9.20
C PRO A 59 -6.63 -2.42 8.45
N ASN A 60 -7.72 -1.81 8.94
CA ASN A 60 -8.40 -0.67 8.29
C ASN A 60 -8.61 -0.87 6.77
N PRO A 61 -9.52 -1.78 6.36
CA PRO A 61 -9.75 -2.08 4.93
C PRO A 61 -10.11 -0.86 4.07
N SER A 62 -10.76 0.16 4.67
CA SER A 62 -11.06 1.44 4.01
C SER A 62 -9.79 2.22 3.69
N ASN A 63 -8.83 2.28 4.62
CA ASN A 63 -7.53 2.94 4.42
C ASN A 63 -6.70 2.21 3.37
N PHE A 64 -6.72 0.88 3.39
CA PHE A 64 -6.08 0.06 2.36
C PHE A 64 -6.67 0.35 0.97
N THR A 65 -8.00 0.35 0.85
CA THR A 65 -8.67 0.71 -0.41
C THR A 65 -8.32 2.13 -0.84
N GLY A 66 -8.26 3.06 0.11
CA GLY A 66 -7.85 4.44 -0.15
C GLY A 66 -6.45 4.54 -0.74
N ILE A 67 -5.45 3.89 -0.14
CA ILE A 67 -4.08 3.97 -0.66
C ILE A 67 -3.95 3.30 -2.03
N VAL A 68 -4.65 2.19 -2.29
CA VAL A 68 -4.69 1.56 -3.61
C VAL A 68 -5.20 2.54 -4.67
N ASN A 69 -6.29 3.26 -4.38
CA ASN A 69 -6.85 4.24 -5.30
C ASN A 69 -5.92 5.45 -5.55
N TYR A 70 -5.23 5.95 -4.51
CA TYR A 70 -4.29 7.06 -4.69
C TYR A 70 -3.00 6.66 -5.42
N ALA A 71 -2.56 5.41 -5.26
CA ALA A 71 -1.31 4.92 -5.84
C ALA A 71 -1.45 4.48 -7.31
N HIS A 72 -2.67 4.17 -7.76
CA HIS A 72 -2.97 3.66 -9.10
C HIS A 72 -4.00 4.52 -9.89
N PRO A 73 -3.81 5.85 -10.02
CA PRO A 73 -4.71 6.69 -10.80
C PRO A 73 -4.86 6.22 -12.26
#